data_AF-A0A0A9Z1M6-F1
#
_entry.id   AF-A0A0A9Z1M6-F1
#
_cell.length_a   1.000
_cell.length_b   1.000
_cell.length_c   1.000
_cell.angle_alpha   90.00
_cell.angle_beta   90.00
_cell.angle_gamma   90.00
#
_symmetry.space_group_name_H-M   'P 1'
#
loop_
_entity.id
_entity.type
_entity.pdbx_description
1 polymer ?
#
loop_
_entity_poly.entity_id
_entity_poly.type
_entity_poly.pdbx_seq_one_letter_code
_entity_poly.pdbx_strand_id
1 'polypeptide(L)'
;YFIGPASPIKTILVELAKPSDKWIIFKNVHKLRGLNITISQDYSARTRERRQKLFAVKSEIRRLKGEGVETFVRNNLLLVNKQRFYWSEEKGLVNSKEEDATAVLKSLTGEDMSRFVEGIRTGTISQQRPGLERRGTSSAGGKL
;
A
#
# COMPACT_ATOMS: atom_id res chain seq x y z
N TYR A 1 -17.62 -3.93 29.67
CA TYR A 1 -17.27 -2.56 29.24
C TYR A 1 -17.85 -2.33 27.86
N PHE A 2 -18.69 -1.30 27.71
CA PHE A 2 -19.28 -0.92 26.42
C PHE A 2 -18.27 -0.06 25.67
N ILE A 3 -17.72 -0.56 24.57
CA ILE A 3 -16.93 0.27 23.65
C ILE A 3 -17.96 0.97 22.76
N GLY A 4 -18.25 2.23 23.07
CA GLY A 4 -19.15 3.06 22.26
C GLY A 4 -18.66 3.16 20.80
N PRO A 5 -19.53 3.62 19.87
CA PRO A 5 -19.16 3.75 18.47
C PRO A 5 -17.92 4.65 18.36
N ALA A 6 -16.90 4.18 17.65
CA ALA A 6 -15.65 4.90 17.46
C ALA A 6 -15.96 6.33 16.98
N SER A 7 -15.64 7.34 17.80
CA SER A 7 -15.73 8.74 17.39
C SER A 7 -14.95 8.91 16.08
N PRO A 8 -15.55 9.46 15.01
CA PRO A 8 -14.87 9.57 13.74
C PRO A 8 -13.63 10.43 13.94
N ILE A 9 -12.45 9.80 13.81
CA ILE A 9 -11.16 10.47 13.94
C ILE A 9 -11.17 11.65 12.97
N LYS A 10 -11.21 12.88 13.51
CA LYS A 10 -11.27 14.10 12.72
C LYS A 10 -9.95 14.25 11.96
N THR A 11 -10.02 14.16 10.64
CA THR A 11 -8.86 14.41 9.77
C THR A 11 -8.65 15.91 9.63
N ILE A 12 -7.40 16.36 9.77
CA ILE A 12 -7.01 17.76 9.62
C ILE A 12 -6.28 17.90 8.28
N LEU A 13 -6.76 18.79 7.42
CA LEU A 13 -6.05 19.18 6.21
C LEU A 13 -5.05 20.27 6.58
N VAL A 14 -3.78 20.09 6.18
CA VAL A 14 -2.71 21.04 6.42
C VAL A 14 -2.12 21.43 5.08
N GLU A 15 -2.22 22.72 4.76
CA GLU A 15 -1.53 23.32 3.63
C GLU A 15 -0.18 23.89 4.10
N LEU A 16 0.87 23.64 3.33
CA LEU A 16 2.22 24.07 3.65
C LEU A 16 2.67 25.08 2.61
N ALA A 17 3.30 26.17 3.07
CA ALA A 17 3.77 27.24 2.19
C ALA A 17 4.80 26.74 1.15
N LYS A 18 5.64 25.76 1.50
CA LYS A 18 6.65 25.19 0.60
C LYS A 18 6.48 23.69 0.43
N PRO A 19 6.58 23.16 -0.81
CA PRO A 19 6.60 21.72 -1.06
C PRO A 19 7.75 20.98 -0.36
N SER A 20 8.87 21.65 -0.06
CA SER A 20 10.00 21.08 0.69
C SER A 20 9.62 20.66 2.10
N ASP A 21 8.78 21.45 2.77
CA ASP A 21 8.41 21.26 4.17
C ASP A 21 7.58 19.98 4.33
N LYS A 22 6.72 19.72 3.34
CA LYS A 22 6.00 18.45 3.20
C LYS A 22 6.98 17.27 3.27
N TRP A 23 8.05 17.31 2.48
CA TRP A 23 9.02 16.21 2.45
C TRP A 23 9.83 16.06 3.75
N ILE A 24 10.14 17.17 4.42
CA ILE A 24 10.79 17.15 5.74
C ILE A 24 9.88 16.44 6.76
N ILE A 25 8.57 16.74 6.76
CA ILE A 25 7.58 16.05 7.59
C ILE A 25 7.55 14.56 7.23
N PHE A 26 7.35 14.20 5.96
CA PHE A 26 7.26 12.80 5.52
C PHE A 26 8.51 11.96 5.84
N LYS A 27 9.71 12.56 5.84
CA LYS A 27 10.94 11.89 6.29
C LYS A 27 10.88 11.50 7.78
N ASN A 28 10.15 12.24 8.59
CA ASN A 28 10.05 12.03 10.04
C ASN A 28 8.78 11.31 10.50
N VAL A 29 7.84 10.98 9.62
CA VAL A 29 6.56 10.32 9.97
C VAL A 29 6.75 9.00 10.73
N HIS A 30 7.83 8.27 10.47
CA HIS A 30 8.13 7.02 11.19
C HIS A 30 8.26 7.21 12.72
N LYS A 31 8.60 8.41 13.18
CA LYS A 31 8.70 8.76 14.61
C LYS A 31 7.33 8.81 15.30
N LEU A 32 6.23 8.91 14.54
CA LEU A 32 4.86 8.91 15.05
C LEU A 32 4.31 7.49 15.28
N ARG A 33 5.08 6.45 14.94
CA ARG A 33 4.65 5.06 15.11
C ARG A 33 4.34 4.78 16.58
N GLY A 34 3.13 4.29 16.86
CA GLY A 34 2.65 3.99 18.21
C GLY A 34 1.92 5.15 18.89
N LEU A 35 1.89 6.34 18.28
CA LEU A 35 1.20 7.53 18.84
C LEU A 35 -0.24 7.69 18.33
N ASN A 36 -0.80 6.71 17.60
CA ASN A 36 -2.12 6.76 16.97
C ASN A 36 -2.34 7.98 16.04
N ILE A 37 -1.26 8.58 15.55
CA ILE A 37 -1.27 9.68 14.57
C ILE A 37 -0.77 9.15 13.24
N THR A 38 -1.55 9.36 12.17
CA THR A 38 -1.17 8.99 10.81
C THR A 38 -1.15 10.22 9.93
N ILE A 39 -0.05 10.40 9.19
CA ILE A 39 0.07 11.47 8.19
C ILE A 39 0.03 10.83 6.80
N SER A 40 -0.87 11.32 5.96
CA SER A 40 -0.99 10.94 4.56
C SER A 40 -0.94 12.19 3.68
N GLN A 41 -0.54 12.04 2.41
CA GLN A 41 -0.61 13.16 1.47
C GLN A 41 -2.06 13.31 1.01
N ASP A 42 -2.46 14.55 0.78
CA ASP A 42 -3.72 14.79 0.09
C ASP A 42 -3.58 14.45 -1.40
N TYR A 43 -4.35 13.48 -1.84
CA TYR A 43 -4.37 12.94 -3.20
C TYR A 43 -5.78 13.05 -3.74
N SER A 44 -5.93 13.30 -5.05
CA SER A 44 -7.25 13.20 -5.69
C SER A 44 -7.85 11.81 -5.53
N ALA A 45 -9.19 11.68 -5.58
CA ALA A 45 -9.88 10.39 -5.46
C ALA A 45 -9.30 9.33 -6.42
N ARG A 46 -9.15 9.69 -7.70
CA ARG A 46 -8.52 8.86 -8.73
C ARG A 46 -7.12 8.39 -8.34
N THR A 47 -6.32 9.28 -7.76
CA THR A 47 -4.96 8.92 -7.31
C THR A 47 -5.01 7.98 -6.11
N ARG A 48 -5.90 8.21 -5.15
CA ARG A 48 -6.08 7.32 -3.99
C ARG A 48 -6.46 5.91 -4.42
N GLU A 49 -7.39 5.79 -5.36
CA GLU A 49 -7.82 4.50 -5.92
C GLU A 49 -6.65 3.76 -6.58
N ARG A 50 -5.93 4.39 -7.51
CA ARG A 50 -4.75 3.78 -8.15
C ARG A 50 -3.72 3.32 -7.12
N ARG A 51 -3.44 4.13 -6.11
CA ARG A 51 -2.52 3.77 -5.02
C ARG A 51 -3.03 2.57 -4.23
N GLN A 52 -4.32 2.52 -3.92
CA GLN A 52 -4.92 1.39 -3.24
C GLN A 52 -4.70 0.10 -4.04
N LYS A 53 -4.82 0.18 -5.37
CA LYS A 53 -4.60 -0.95 -6.30
C LYS A 53 -3.15 -1.44 -6.23
N LEU A 54 -2.19 -0.51 -6.27
CA LEU A 54 -0.77 -0.82 -6.08
C LEU A 54 -0.43 -1.38 -4.70
N PHE A 55 -1.09 -0.88 -3.63
CA PHE A 55 -0.93 -1.44 -2.29
C PHE A 55 -1.46 -2.87 -2.19
N ALA A 56 -2.57 -3.19 -2.85
CA ALA A 56 -3.09 -4.55 -2.86
C ALA A 56 -2.12 -5.52 -3.57
N VAL A 57 -1.55 -5.11 -4.72
CA VAL A 57 -0.49 -5.88 -5.40
C VAL A 57 0.73 -6.05 -4.48
N LYS A 58 1.19 -4.98 -3.82
CA LYS A 58 2.29 -5.05 -2.84
C LYS A 58 1.99 -6.05 -1.72
N SER A 59 0.82 -5.97 -1.11
CA SER A 59 0.42 -6.85 -0.01
C SER A 59 0.40 -8.31 -0.45
N GLU A 60 -0.05 -8.58 -1.67
CA GLU A 60 -0.06 -9.93 -2.21
C GLU A 60 1.35 -10.47 -2.50
N ILE A 61 2.25 -9.65 -3.05
CA ILE A 61 3.67 -10.02 -3.20
C ILE A 61 4.27 -10.39 -1.83
N ARG A 62 4.03 -9.56 -0.81
CA ARG A 62 4.51 -9.80 0.55
C ARG A 62 3.89 -11.07 1.16
N ARG A 63 2.62 -11.37 0.87
CA ARG A 63 1.94 -12.59 1.30
C ARG A 63 2.58 -13.84 0.68
N LEU A 64 2.97 -13.78 -0.59
CA LEU A 64 3.53 -14.90 -1.34
C LEU A 64 5.04 -15.10 -1.11
N LYS A 65 5.82 -14.02 -0.96
CA LYS A 65 7.28 -14.06 -0.93
C LYS A 65 7.92 -13.57 0.37
N GLY A 66 7.11 -13.11 1.33
CA GLY A 66 7.62 -12.55 2.58
C GLY A 66 8.52 -11.34 2.33
N GLU A 67 9.68 -11.33 2.99
CA GLU A 67 10.70 -10.27 2.86
C GLU A 67 11.72 -10.54 1.74
N GLY A 68 11.61 -11.64 1.00
CA GLY A 68 12.54 -12.01 -0.07
C GLY A 68 12.46 -11.12 -1.33
N VAL A 69 11.46 -10.24 -1.42
CA VAL A 69 11.28 -9.31 -2.54
C VAL A 69 11.10 -7.90 -2.00
N GLU A 70 11.99 -6.99 -2.40
CA GLU A 70 11.92 -5.60 -1.96
C GLU A 70 10.74 -4.90 -2.66
N THR A 71 9.77 -4.43 -1.87
CA THR A 71 8.57 -3.76 -2.41
C THR A 71 8.21 -2.46 -1.69
N PHE A 72 7.97 -1.40 -2.46
CA PHE A 72 7.47 -0.13 -1.89
C PHE A 72 6.61 0.67 -2.87
N VAL A 73 5.58 1.32 -2.35
CA VAL A 73 4.71 2.23 -3.10
C VAL A 73 5.10 3.67 -2.80
N ARG A 74 5.50 4.42 -3.82
CA ARG A 74 5.88 5.84 -3.71
C ARG A 74 5.32 6.59 -4.92
N ASN A 75 4.87 7.84 -4.75
CA ASN A 75 4.47 8.72 -5.87
C ASN A 75 3.61 8.05 -6.97
N ASN A 76 2.64 7.22 -6.59
CA ASN A 76 1.71 6.52 -7.50
C ASN A 76 2.34 5.44 -8.38
N LEU A 77 3.50 4.92 -7.97
CA LEU A 77 4.11 3.73 -8.55
C LEU A 77 4.44 2.70 -7.47
N LEU A 78 4.50 1.45 -7.88
CA LEU A 78 5.02 0.32 -7.11
C LEU A 78 6.43 0.01 -7.63
N LEU A 79 7.39 -0.06 -6.72
CA LEU A 79 8.73 -0.58 -6.99
C LEU A 79 8.81 -2.01 -6.47
N VAL A 80 9.27 -2.92 -7.32
CA VAL A 80 9.56 -4.33 -7.00
C VAL A 80 10.97 -4.62 -7.50
N ASN A 81 11.92 -4.90 -6.60
CA ASN A 81 13.35 -5.12 -6.95
C ASN A 81 13.90 -4.07 -7.93
N LYS A 82 13.69 -2.78 -7.62
CA LYS A 82 14.06 -1.60 -8.44
C LYS A 82 13.30 -1.42 -9.77
N GLN A 83 12.47 -2.38 -10.18
CA GLN A 83 11.60 -2.25 -11.35
C GLN A 83 10.32 -1.48 -11.02
N ARG A 84 9.95 -0.55 -11.91
CA ARG A 84 8.80 0.35 -11.73
C ARG A 84 7.54 -0.22 -12.37
N PHE A 85 6.45 -0.16 -11.64
CA PHE A 85 5.12 -0.57 -12.04
C PHE A 85 4.10 0.53 -11.72
N TYR A 86 3.09 0.66 -12.57
CA TYR A 86 2.02 1.65 -12.47
C TYR A 86 0.67 0.97 -12.59
N TRP A 87 -0.39 1.68 -12.20
CA TRP A 87 -1.75 1.20 -12.36
C TRP A 87 -2.48 1.97 -13.45
N SER A 88 -2.93 1.24 -14.48
CA SER A 88 -3.86 1.66 -15.51
C SER A 88 -5.26 1.17 -15.17
N GLU A 89 -6.26 2.03 -15.32
CA GLU A 89 -7.68 1.66 -15.16
C GLU A 89 -8.11 0.65 -16.23
N GLU A 90 -7.57 0.78 -17.45
CA GLU A 90 -7.91 -0.07 -18.59
C GLU A 90 -7.16 -1.40 -18.56
N LYS A 91 -5.84 -1.35 -18.36
CA LYS A 91 -4.93 -2.51 -18.51
C LYS A 91 -4.51 -3.16 -17.20
N GLY A 92 -4.80 -2.55 -16.05
CA GLY A 92 -4.32 -3.04 -14.75
C GLY A 92 -2.86 -2.67 -14.50
N LEU A 93 -1.99 -3.64 -14.22
CA LEU A 93 -0.60 -3.38 -13.88
C LEU A 93 0.26 -3.18 -15.13
N VAL A 94 0.89 -2.01 -15.26
CA VAL A 94 1.68 -1.63 -16.45
C VAL A 94 3.08 -1.16 -16.12
N ASN A 95 3.98 -1.17 -17.11
CA ASN A 95 5.33 -0.63 -17.01
C ASN A 95 5.35 0.88 -17.38
N SER A 96 6.53 1.49 -17.46
CA SER A 96 6.69 2.91 -17.84
C SER A 96 6.32 3.23 -19.29
N LYS A 97 6.13 2.21 -20.14
CA LYS A 97 5.69 2.32 -21.54
C LYS A 97 4.20 1.99 -21.71
N GLU A 98 3.46 1.84 -20.60
CA GLU A 98 2.04 1.44 -20.58
C GLU A 98 1.73 0.07 -21.20
N GLU A 99 2.72 -0.82 -21.19
CA GLU A 99 2.58 -2.22 -21.59
C GLU A 99 2.23 -3.07 -20.36
N ASP A 100 1.51 -4.18 -20.58
CA ASP A 100 1.21 -5.16 -19.53
C ASP A 100 2.51 -5.63 -18.86
N ALA A 101 2.57 -5.47 -17.54
CA ALA A 101 3.77 -5.76 -16.75
C ALA A 101 3.62 -7.02 -15.88
N THR A 102 2.57 -7.80 -16.03
CA THR A 102 2.34 -9.04 -15.26
C THR A 102 3.42 -10.10 -15.53
N ALA A 103 3.87 -10.23 -16.78
CA ALA A 103 4.97 -11.13 -17.14
C ALA A 103 6.31 -10.72 -16.48
N VAL A 104 6.59 -9.41 -16.43
CA VAL A 104 7.77 -8.88 -15.74
C VAL A 104 7.65 -9.07 -14.23
N LEU A 105 6.46 -8.89 -13.67
CA LEU A 105 6.24 -9.16 -12.24
C LEU A 105 6.45 -10.65 -11.91
N LYS A 106 6.00 -11.54 -12.79
CA LYS A 106 6.21 -12.99 -12.67
C LYS A 106 7.69 -13.35 -12.70
N SER A 107 8.49 -12.75 -13.58
CA SER A 107 9.94 -13.03 -13.60
C SER A 107 10.66 -12.53 -12.33
N LEU A 108 10.21 -11.43 -11.73
CA LEU A 108 10.80 -10.88 -10.52
C LEU A 108 10.38 -11.59 -9.23
N THR A 109 9.17 -12.15 -9.20
CA THR A 109 8.59 -12.78 -7.99
C THR A 109 8.58 -14.30 -8.07
N GLY A 110 8.65 -14.87 -9.27
CA GLY A 110 8.42 -16.29 -9.55
C GLY A 110 6.95 -16.70 -9.52
N GLU A 111 6.00 -15.78 -9.33
CA GLU A 111 4.57 -16.08 -9.18
C GLU A 111 3.74 -15.45 -10.28
N ASP A 112 2.76 -16.20 -10.79
CA ASP A 112 1.82 -15.67 -11.76
C ASP A 112 0.70 -14.91 -11.06
N MET A 113 0.80 -13.58 -11.09
CA MET A 113 -0.18 -12.68 -10.46
C MET A 113 -1.21 -12.13 -11.45
N SER A 114 -1.25 -12.62 -12.70
CA SER A 114 -2.14 -12.11 -13.76
C SER A 114 -3.62 -12.11 -13.33
N ARG A 115 -4.12 -13.24 -12.81
CA ARG A 115 -5.50 -13.37 -12.31
C ARG A 115 -5.83 -12.42 -11.15
N PHE A 116 -4.86 -12.20 -10.26
CA PHE A 116 -5.06 -11.31 -9.12
C PHE A 116 -5.14 -9.84 -9.56
N VAL A 117 -4.24 -9.42 -10.45
CA VAL A 117 -4.27 -8.09 -11.06
C VAL A 117 -5.59 -7.86 -11.79
N GLU A 118 -6.04 -8.86 -12.56
CA GLU A 118 -7.31 -8.82 -13.29
C GLU A 118 -8.52 -8.74 -12.35
N GLY A 119 -8.52 -9.52 -11.26
CA GLY A 119 -9.58 -9.47 -10.26
C GLY A 119 -9.64 -8.12 -9.52
N ILE A 120 -8.49 -7.51 -9.28
CA ILE A 120 -8.42 -6.14 -8.76
C ILE A 120 -8.99 -5.13 -9.76
N ARG A 121 -8.65 -5.26 -11.04
CA ARG A 121 -9.05 -4.35 -12.12
C ARG A 121 -10.57 -4.35 -12.32
N THR A 122 -11.15 -5.54 -12.39
CA THR A 122 -12.60 -5.75 -12.56
C THR A 122 -13.40 -5.52 -11.28
N GLY A 123 -12.73 -5.38 -10.12
CA GLY A 123 -13.37 -5.15 -8.83
C GLY A 123 -13.90 -6.41 -8.13
N THR A 124 -13.63 -7.61 -8.66
CA THR A 124 -13.96 -8.89 -8.03
C THR A 124 -13.13 -9.17 -6.78
N ILE A 125 -11.91 -8.63 -6.68
CA ILE A 125 -11.08 -8.69 -5.48
C ILE A 125 -11.19 -7.36 -4.72
N SER A 126 -11.90 -7.39 -3.59
CA SER A 126 -12.01 -6.24 -2.69
C SER A 126 -10.68 -5.94 -2.03
N GLN A 127 -10.27 -4.68 -2.12
CA GLN A 127 -8.98 -4.21 -1.67
C GLN A 127 -8.99 -4.06 -0.15
N GLN A 128 -8.24 -4.89 0.58
CA GLN A 128 -8.07 -4.68 2.02
C GLN A 128 -7.48 -3.30 2.28
N ARG A 129 -8.10 -2.53 3.21
CA ARG A 129 -7.57 -1.25 3.67
C ARG A 129 -6.19 -1.48 4.30
N PRO A 130 -5.09 -0.89 3.79
CA PRO A 130 -3.82 -0.94 4.47
C PRO A 130 -3.94 -0.09 5.74
N GLY A 131 -3.91 -0.71 6.92
CA GLY A 131 -4.01 0.04 8.18
C GLY A 131 -4.34 -0.73 9.45
N LEU A 132 -4.79 -1.98 9.37
CA LEU A 132 -4.84 -2.88 10.53
C LEU A 132 -4.03 -4.14 10.24
N GLU A 133 -2.71 -4.05 10.35
CA GLU A 133 -1.95 -5.26 10.65
C GLU A 133 -2.40 -5.73 12.04
N ARG A 134 -3.22 -6.78 12.08
CA ARG A 134 -3.45 -7.53 13.32
C ARG A 134 -2.07 -8.03 13.76
N ARG A 135 -1.52 -7.46 14.83
CA ARG A 135 -0.40 -8.09 15.54
C ARG A 135 -0.85 -9.51 15.87
N GLY A 136 -0.11 -10.49 15.35
CA GLY A 136 -0.16 -11.84 15.90
C GLY A 136 0.08 -11.72 17.39
N THR A 137 -0.89 -12.18 18.17
CA THR A 137 -0.70 -12.47 19.58
C THR A 137 0.31 -13.61 19.64
N SER A 138 1.58 -13.29 19.83
CA SER A 138 2.55 -14.25 20.33
C SER A 138 2.10 -14.62 21.74
N SER A 139 1.48 -15.80 21.89
CA SER A 139 1.22 -16.38 23.20
C SER A 139 2.57 -16.72 23.84
N ALA A 140 3.02 -15.86 24.76
CA ALA A 140 4.04 -16.22 25.72
C ALA A 140 3.45 -17.28 26.66
N GLY A 141 3.60 -18.55 26.29
CA GLY A 141 3.41 -19.68 27.19
C GLY A 141 4.61 -19.79 28.12
N GLY A 142 4.65 -18.93 29.14
CA GLY A 142 5.51 -19.15 30.31
C GLY A 142 4.82 -20.15 31.23
N LYS A 143 5.32 -21.39 31.27
CA LYS A 143 5.01 -22.32 32.35
C LYS A 143 5.82 -21.89 33.58
N LEU A 144 5.12 -21.72 34.70
CA LEU A 144 5.67 -21.82 36.05
C LEU A 144 6.00 -23.28 36.37
#